data_AF-A0A6G8C5Y4-F1
#
_entry.id   AF-A0A6G8C5Y4-F1
#
_cell.length_a   1.000
_cell.length_b   1.000
_cell.length_c   1.000
_cell.angle_alpha   90.00
_cell.angle_beta   90.00
_cell.angle_gamma   90.00
#
_symmetry.space_group_name_H-M   'P 1'
#
loop_
_entity.id
_entity.type
_entity.pdbx_description
1 polymer ?
#
loop_
_entity_poly.entity_id
_entity_poly.type
_entity_poly.pdbx_seq_one_letter_code
_entity_poly.pdbx_strand_id
1 'polypeptide(L)'
;MYDPVSTLQHIDRHWQVVVGLCLVALIFNYAYFGEALRLGFRHRTYSMPALVTLVFLPHDISYLLQYDKWFNGYDHWFCKLWWVALIFTSALEALFFWQLLRYGREEILPQLRQSTYVAVMWLALLASALAWWTLKQALQDDLYLFSFGWTLFWGAPLAIPMMLRRGSTSGQSRWMWISYMLMAVFYWAATAWMDPYFRSAGWWTVLALALGFAAANLWCIARLAPVQTAMPR
;
A
#
# COMPACT_ATOMS: atom_id res chain seq x y z
N MET A 1 -8.81 5.15 20.30
CA MET A 1 -7.89 5.64 19.25
C MET A 1 -6.72 6.31 19.94
N TYR A 2 -5.55 6.42 19.29
CA TYR A 2 -4.41 7.17 19.86
C TYR A 2 -4.70 8.68 19.87
N ASP A 3 -4.05 9.42 20.77
CA ASP A 3 -4.15 10.88 20.83
C ASP A 3 -3.07 11.52 19.94
N PRO A 4 -3.42 12.37 18.97
CA PRO A 4 -2.44 12.88 18.01
C PRO A 4 -1.39 13.79 18.64
N VAL A 5 -1.75 14.61 19.63
CA VAL A 5 -0.81 15.54 20.27
C VAL A 5 0.22 14.76 21.09
N SER A 6 -0.23 13.82 21.93
CA SER A 6 0.65 12.93 22.69
C SER A 6 1.54 12.09 21.78
N THR A 7 1.00 11.63 20.64
CA THR A 7 1.76 10.84 19.67
C THR A 7 2.91 11.65 19.06
N LEU A 8 2.65 12.90 18.67
CA LEU A 8 3.70 13.79 18.14
C LEU A 8 4.77 14.10 19.18
N GLN A 9 4.39 14.32 20.44
CA GLN A 9 5.35 14.51 21.54
C GLN A 9 6.23 13.27 21.79
N HIS A 10 5.68 12.07 21.65
CA HIS A 10 6.45 10.83 21.72
C HIS A 10 7.40 10.68 20.54
N ILE A 11 6.97 11.08 19.33
CA ILE A 11 7.84 11.12 18.16
C ILE A 11 9.03 12.05 18.42
N ASP A 12 8.82 13.24 18.99
CA ASP A 12 9.92 14.15 19.34
C ASP A 12 10.87 13.53 20.37
N ARG A 13 10.34 12.89 21.41
CA ARG A 13 11.16 12.24 22.45
C ARG A 13 12.00 11.08 21.91
N HIS A 14 11.49 10.36 20.91
CA HIS A 14 12.11 9.15 20.37
C HIS A 14 12.52 9.30 18.90
N TRP A 15 12.74 10.53 18.43
CA TRP A 15 12.83 10.84 17.00
C TRP A 15 13.90 10.03 16.27
N GLN A 16 15.03 9.74 16.91
CA GLN A 16 16.13 8.98 16.30
C GLN A 16 15.72 7.57 15.94
N VAL A 17 15.06 6.88 16.88
CA VAL A 17 14.59 5.50 16.70
C VAL A 17 13.42 5.49 15.72
N VAL A 18 12.47 6.41 15.88
CA VAL A 18 11.31 6.54 15.00
C VAL A 18 11.75 6.80 13.56
N VAL A 19 12.58 7.80 13.33
CA VAL A 19 13.09 8.16 11.99
C VAL A 19 13.93 7.03 11.42
N GLY A 20 14.82 6.43 12.20
CA GLY A 20 15.63 5.30 11.74
C GLY A 20 14.78 4.14 11.24
N LEU A 21 13.78 3.72 12.02
CA LEU A 21 12.86 2.64 11.64
C LEU A 21 11.97 3.02 10.45
N CYS A 22 11.42 4.24 10.43
CA CYS A 22 10.62 4.75 9.31
C CYS A 22 11.44 4.84 8.00
N LEU A 23 12.69 5.27 8.05
CA LEU A 23 13.57 5.34 6.88
C LEU A 23 13.84 3.94 6.31
N VAL A 24 14.12 2.97 7.18
CA VAL A 24 14.29 1.57 6.73
C VAL A 24 13.00 1.04 6.14
N ALA A 25 11.84 1.31 6.76
CA ALA A 25 10.54 0.94 6.21
C ALA A 25 10.31 1.57 4.82
N LEU A 26 10.63 2.85 4.64
CA LEU A 26 10.51 3.56 3.36
C LEU A 26 11.43 2.99 2.27
N ILE A 27 12.66 2.63 2.61
CA ILE A 27 13.59 1.97 1.67
C ILE A 27 12.96 0.68 1.13
N PHE A 28 12.42 -0.15 2.02
CA PHE A 28 11.76 -1.40 1.61
C PHE A 28 10.42 -1.18 0.92
N ASN A 29 9.68 -0.11 1.25
CA ASN A 29 8.49 0.29 0.51
C ASN A 29 8.83 0.63 -0.95
N TYR A 30 9.88 1.43 -1.18
CA TYR A 30 10.30 1.75 -2.54
C TYR A 30 10.93 0.57 -3.28
N ALA A 31 11.62 -0.34 -2.58
CA ALA A 31 12.06 -1.60 -3.17
C ALA A 31 10.86 -2.47 -3.60
N TYR A 32 9.82 -2.56 -2.77
CA TYR A 32 8.57 -3.26 -3.07
C TYR A 32 7.87 -2.65 -4.29
N PHE A 33 7.64 -1.34 -4.30
CA PHE A 33 6.97 -0.67 -5.41
C PHE A 33 7.80 -0.63 -6.69
N GLY A 34 9.10 -0.37 -6.60
CA GLY A 34 9.99 -0.36 -7.74
C GLY A 34 10.05 -1.73 -8.44
N GLU A 35 10.15 -2.80 -7.66
CA GLU A 35 10.11 -4.16 -8.18
C GLU A 35 8.75 -4.49 -8.79
N ALA A 36 7.66 -4.13 -8.12
CA ALA A 36 6.30 -4.31 -8.64
C ALA A 36 6.12 -3.61 -9.99
N LEU A 37 6.48 -2.32 -10.09
CA LEU A 37 6.38 -1.57 -11.34
C LEU A 37 7.22 -2.20 -12.44
N ARG A 38 8.49 -2.52 -12.15
CA ARG A 38 9.42 -3.14 -13.09
C ARG A 38 8.82 -4.43 -13.66
N LEU A 39 8.26 -5.29 -12.81
CA LEU A 39 7.63 -6.54 -13.25
C LEU A 39 6.31 -6.30 -13.99
N GLY A 40 5.51 -5.32 -13.57
CA GLY A 40 4.28 -4.95 -14.28
C GLY A 40 4.55 -4.51 -15.71
N PHE A 41 5.55 -3.65 -15.92
CA PHE A 41 5.98 -3.26 -17.27
C PHE A 41 6.60 -4.42 -18.05
N ARG A 42 7.51 -5.17 -17.44
CA ARG A 42 8.22 -6.29 -18.08
C ARG A 42 7.24 -7.38 -18.54
N HIS A 43 6.27 -7.72 -17.71
CA HIS A 43 5.31 -8.79 -17.97
C HIS A 43 4.02 -8.28 -18.63
N ARG A 44 3.90 -6.97 -18.87
CA ARG A 44 2.70 -6.30 -19.42
C ARG A 44 1.44 -6.69 -18.66
N THR A 45 1.52 -6.63 -17.34
CA THR A 45 0.42 -6.94 -16.43
C THR A 45 0.37 -5.87 -15.33
N TYR A 46 -0.71 -5.84 -14.57
CA TYR A 46 -0.74 -5.06 -13.33
C TYR A 46 -0.13 -5.91 -12.21
N SER A 47 0.83 -5.34 -11.48
CA SER A 47 1.54 -6.02 -10.39
C SER A 47 0.81 -5.93 -9.06
N MET A 48 0.00 -4.90 -8.85
CA MET A 48 -0.76 -4.73 -7.61
C MET A 48 -2.22 -5.15 -7.80
N PRO A 49 -2.83 -5.92 -6.87
CA PRO A 49 -4.24 -6.27 -6.99
C PRO A 49 -5.10 -5.03 -7.25
N ALA A 50 -6.11 -5.16 -8.12
CA ALA A 50 -6.91 -4.02 -8.56
C ALA A 50 -7.54 -3.26 -7.38
N LEU A 51 -8.11 -3.99 -6.41
CA LEU A 51 -8.72 -3.39 -5.22
C LEU A 51 -7.69 -2.65 -4.35
N VAL A 52 -6.48 -3.17 -4.22
CA VAL A 52 -5.38 -2.51 -3.49
C VAL A 52 -5.07 -1.17 -4.15
N THR A 53 -4.86 -1.18 -5.48
CA THR A 53 -4.58 0.03 -6.26
C THR A 53 -5.70 1.08 -6.12
N LEU A 54 -6.96 0.64 -6.16
CA LEU A 54 -8.14 1.50 -6.04
C LEU A 54 -8.31 2.10 -4.64
N VAL A 55 -7.76 1.50 -3.59
CA VAL A 55 -7.84 1.99 -2.20
C VAL A 55 -6.62 2.83 -1.82
N PHE A 56 -5.44 2.41 -2.24
CA PHE A 56 -4.17 3.07 -1.93
C PHE A 56 -4.15 4.50 -2.48
N LEU A 57 -4.50 4.66 -3.77
CA LEU A 57 -4.43 5.97 -4.40
C LEU A 57 -5.34 7.01 -3.72
N PRO A 58 -6.64 6.73 -3.43
CA PRO A 58 -7.44 7.67 -2.64
C PRO A 58 -6.95 7.85 -1.20
N HIS A 59 -6.40 6.81 -0.58
CA HIS A 59 -5.82 6.89 0.77
C HIS A 59 -4.71 7.96 0.80
N ASP A 60 -3.71 7.82 -0.06
CA ASP A 60 -2.53 8.68 -0.05
C ASP A 60 -2.85 10.09 -0.57
N ILE A 61 -3.65 10.21 -1.63
CA ILE A 61 -4.12 11.51 -2.11
C ILE A 61 -4.92 12.23 -1.02
N SER A 62 -5.75 11.52 -0.24
CA SER A 62 -6.49 12.17 0.86
C SER A 62 -5.56 12.75 1.94
N TYR A 63 -4.40 12.13 2.19
CA TYR A 63 -3.39 12.72 3.07
C TYR A 63 -2.76 13.95 2.44
N LEU A 64 -2.41 13.90 1.15
CA LEU A 64 -1.79 15.02 0.44
C LEU A 64 -2.70 16.26 0.38
N LEU A 65 -4.02 16.05 0.25
CA LEU A 65 -5.02 17.12 0.22
C LEU A 65 -5.16 17.85 1.57
N GLN A 66 -4.63 17.30 2.66
CA GLN A 66 -4.69 17.88 4.00
C GLN A 66 -3.50 18.83 4.28
N TYR A 67 -3.02 19.55 3.26
CA TYR A 67 -1.85 20.44 3.39
C TYR A 67 -1.97 21.41 4.57
N ASP A 68 -3.09 22.14 4.67
CA ASP A 68 -3.30 23.13 5.73
C ASP A 68 -3.22 22.50 7.12
N LYS A 69 -3.79 21.29 7.28
CA LYS A 69 -3.73 20.52 8.52
C LYS A 69 -2.29 20.18 8.92
N TRP A 70 -1.42 19.82 7.98
CA TRP A 70 -0.05 19.42 8.28
C TRP A 70 0.90 20.61 8.47
N PHE A 71 0.72 21.66 7.69
CA PHE A 71 1.64 22.80 7.66
C PHE A 71 1.23 23.96 8.56
N ASN A 72 -0.06 24.14 8.82
CA ASN A 72 -0.59 25.25 9.64
C ASN A 72 -1.34 24.75 10.89
N GLY A 73 -1.97 23.58 10.83
CA GLY A 73 -2.70 22.99 11.96
C GLY A 73 -1.78 22.34 13.00
N TYR A 74 -1.21 21.19 12.64
CA TYR A 74 -0.24 20.49 13.48
C TYR A 74 1.14 21.15 13.48
N ASP A 75 1.53 21.71 12.34
CA ASP A 75 2.83 22.37 12.13
C ASP A 75 4.05 21.52 12.53
N HIS A 76 3.92 20.19 12.52
CA HIS A 76 4.93 19.26 13.02
C HIS A 76 5.85 18.74 11.91
N TRP A 77 7.16 18.72 12.14
CA TRP A 77 8.17 18.30 11.15
C TRP A 77 7.90 16.88 10.60
N PHE A 78 7.50 15.95 11.47
CA PHE A 78 7.19 14.57 11.08
C PHE A 78 6.06 14.50 10.04
N CYS A 79 4.94 15.21 10.26
CA CYS A 79 3.83 15.25 9.32
C CYS A 79 4.25 15.85 7.97
N LYS A 80 5.07 16.91 7.99
CA LYS A 80 5.58 17.55 6.77
C LYS A 80 6.49 16.63 5.97
N LEU A 81 7.41 15.92 6.63
CA LEU A 81 8.27 14.92 5.97
C LEU A 81 7.46 13.77 5.38
N TRP A 82 6.46 13.28 6.13
CA TRP A 82 5.57 12.23 5.66
C TRP A 82 4.76 12.68 4.45
N TRP A 83 4.25 13.93 4.46
CA TRP A 83 3.58 14.54 3.31
C TRP A 83 4.47 14.56 2.07
N VAL A 84 5.74 14.94 2.19
CA VAL A 84 6.69 14.91 1.07
C VAL A 84 6.93 13.49 0.57
N ALA A 85 7.12 12.51 1.47
CA ALA A 85 7.30 11.12 1.10
C ALA A 85 6.10 10.57 0.31
N LEU A 86 4.88 10.96 0.68
CA LEU A 86 3.66 10.50 0.01
C LEU A 86 3.47 11.06 -1.39
N ILE A 87 4.13 12.17 -1.77
CA ILE A 87 4.13 12.62 -3.17
C ILE A 87 4.73 11.52 -4.05
N PHE A 88 5.85 10.95 -3.63
CA PHE A 88 6.54 9.90 -4.38
C PHE A 88 5.71 8.62 -4.41
N THR A 89 5.17 8.20 -3.26
CA THR A 89 4.27 7.04 -3.22
C THR A 89 3.04 7.21 -4.10
N SER A 90 2.35 8.36 -4.00
CA SER A 90 1.18 8.66 -4.82
C SER A 90 1.49 8.63 -6.32
N ALA A 91 2.68 9.09 -6.73
CA ALA A 91 3.11 9.01 -8.12
C ALA A 91 3.30 7.55 -8.58
N LEU A 92 3.88 6.69 -7.73
CA LEU A 92 4.01 5.24 -8.01
C LEU A 92 2.63 4.56 -8.07
N GLU A 93 1.71 4.95 -7.21
CA GLU A 93 0.34 4.43 -7.20
C GLU A 93 -0.47 4.86 -8.43
N ALA A 94 -0.27 6.09 -8.90
CA ALA A 94 -0.82 6.52 -10.18
C ALA A 94 -0.26 5.67 -11.35
N LEU A 95 1.00 5.24 -11.29
CA LEU A 95 1.58 4.32 -12.27
C LEU A 95 0.99 2.90 -12.14
N PHE A 96 0.72 2.40 -10.94
CA PHE A 96 0.00 1.13 -10.76
C PHE A 96 -1.43 1.21 -11.32
N PHE A 97 -2.12 2.32 -11.10
CA PHE A 97 -3.44 2.55 -11.68
C PHE A 97 -3.35 2.61 -13.20
N TRP A 98 -2.35 3.26 -13.77
CA TRP A 98 -2.09 3.24 -15.20
C TRP A 98 -1.84 1.80 -15.73
N GLN A 99 -1.06 0.98 -15.02
CA GLN A 99 -0.84 -0.43 -15.39
C GLN A 99 -2.15 -1.22 -15.36
N LEU A 100 -3.01 -0.97 -14.36
CA LEU A 100 -4.34 -1.56 -14.28
C LEU A 100 -5.20 -1.16 -15.48
N LEU A 101 -5.26 0.13 -15.82
CA LEU A 101 -5.99 0.61 -16.99
C LEU A 101 -5.46 -0.01 -18.30
N ARG A 102 -4.14 -0.12 -18.44
CA ARG A 102 -3.50 -0.55 -19.69
C ARG A 102 -3.51 -2.06 -19.89
N TYR A 103 -3.32 -2.83 -18.82
CA TYR A 103 -3.08 -4.27 -18.88
C TYR A 103 -4.18 -5.12 -18.22
N GLY A 104 -5.05 -4.52 -17.39
CA GLY A 104 -6.01 -5.27 -16.59
C GLY A 104 -7.26 -5.77 -17.33
N ARG A 105 -7.61 -5.19 -18.48
CA ARG A 105 -8.87 -5.50 -19.19
C ARG A 105 -9.01 -6.99 -19.50
N GLU A 106 -7.99 -7.56 -20.13
CA GLU A 106 -8.00 -8.96 -20.58
C GLU A 106 -8.14 -9.95 -19.42
N GLU A 107 -7.71 -9.55 -18.23
CA GLU A 107 -7.75 -10.41 -17.04
C GLU A 107 -9.00 -10.20 -16.18
N ILE A 108 -9.53 -8.98 -16.10
CA ILE A 108 -10.60 -8.62 -15.16
C ILE A 108 -11.97 -8.62 -15.86
N LEU A 109 -12.06 -8.02 -17.05
CA LEU A 109 -13.32 -7.83 -17.80
C LEU A 109 -13.07 -8.00 -19.32
N PRO A 110 -12.66 -9.19 -19.80
CA PRO A 110 -12.24 -9.43 -21.19
C PRO A 110 -13.33 -9.14 -22.23
N GLN A 111 -14.60 -9.23 -21.84
CA GLN A 111 -15.77 -8.99 -22.68
C GLN A 111 -16.01 -7.49 -22.97
N LEU A 112 -15.39 -6.58 -22.21
CA LEU A 112 -15.57 -5.14 -22.41
C LEU A 112 -14.60 -4.61 -23.46
N ARG A 113 -15.03 -3.54 -24.14
CA ARG A 113 -14.13 -2.69 -24.94
C ARG A 113 -13.18 -1.93 -23.99
N GLN A 114 -11.98 -1.60 -24.47
CA GLN A 114 -10.96 -0.89 -23.68
C GLN A 114 -11.46 0.44 -23.11
N SER A 115 -12.22 1.23 -23.89
CA SER A 115 -12.79 2.50 -23.42
C SER A 115 -13.79 2.30 -22.29
N THR A 116 -14.69 1.32 -22.42
CA THR A 116 -15.66 0.96 -21.38
C THR A 116 -14.95 0.47 -20.12
N TYR A 117 -13.92 -0.36 -20.26
CA TYR A 117 -13.12 -0.82 -19.13
C TYR A 117 -12.46 0.34 -18.39
N VAL A 118 -11.82 1.27 -19.11
CA VAL A 118 -11.21 2.47 -18.51
C VAL A 118 -12.24 3.31 -17.77
N ALA A 119 -13.42 3.54 -18.37
CA ALA A 119 -14.50 4.27 -17.71
C ALA A 119 -14.96 3.58 -16.41
N VAL A 120 -15.12 2.25 -16.42
CA VAL A 120 -15.49 1.47 -15.23
C VAL A 120 -14.41 1.57 -14.14
N MET A 121 -13.12 1.54 -14.50
CA MET A 121 -12.03 1.69 -13.52
C MET A 121 -11.97 3.10 -12.92
N TRP A 122 -12.23 4.16 -13.69
CA TRP A 122 -12.35 5.51 -13.14
C TRP A 122 -13.55 5.66 -12.20
N LEU A 123 -14.70 5.08 -12.57
CA LEU A 123 -15.87 5.03 -11.70
C LEU A 123 -15.59 4.25 -10.40
N ALA A 124 -14.86 3.13 -10.50
CA ALA A 124 -14.44 2.36 -9.33
C ALA A 124 -13.47 3.14 -8.44
N LEU A 125 -12.53 3.90 -9.02
CA LEU A 125 -11.62 4.76 -8.26
C LEU A 125 -12.39 5.87 -7.54
N LEU A 126 -13.35 6.51 -8.21
CA LEU A 126 -14.21 7.53 -7.60
C LEU A 126 -15.06 6.95 -6.47
N ALA A 127 -15.68 5.79 -6.69
CA ALA A 127 -16.46 5.10 -5.66
C ALA A 127 -15.58 4.73 -4.45
N SER A 128 -14.36 4.23 -4.70
CA SER A 128 -13.37 3.93 -3.67
C SER A 128 -12.95 5.19 -2.91
N ALA A 129 -12.74 6.32 -3.59
CA ALA A 129 -12.40 7.59 -2.93
C ALA A 129 -13.52 8.09 -2.01
N LEU A 130 -14.78 7.99 -2.44
CA LEU A 130 -15.94 8.34 -1.62
C LEU A 130 -16.07 7.40 -0.41
N ALA A 131 -15.92 6.09 -0.62
CA ALA A 131 -15.92 5.11 0.47
C ALA A 131 -14.78 5.38 1.45
N TRP A 132 -13.57 5.64 0.95
CA TRP A 132 -12.41 5.98 1.76
C TRP A 132 -12.67 7.23 2.61
N TRP A 133 -13.25 8.28 2.03
CA TRP A 133 -13.60 9.50 2.75
C TRP A 133 -14.53 9.21 3.94
N THR A 134 -15.59 8.41 3.73
CA THR A 134 -16.52 8.03 4.81
C THR A 134 -15.84 7.15 5.87
N LEU A 135 -15.02 6.18 5.45
CA LEU A 135 -14.28 5.31 6.35
C LEU A 135 -13.29 6.11 7.19
N LYS A 136 -12.58 7.07 6.58
CA LYS A 136 -11.60 7.92 7.25
C LYS A 136 -12.23 8.75 8.38
N GLN A 137 -13.45 9.23 8.17
CA GLN A 137 -14.23 9.93 9.21
C GLN A 137 -14.58 8.98 10.36
N ALA A 138 -15.02 7.76 10.06
CA ALA A 138 -15.38 6.76 11.06
C ALA A 138 -14.17 6.25 11.87
N LEU A 139 -13.02 6.12 11.24
CA LEU A 139 -11.79 5.63 11.89
C LEU A 139 -11.21 6.61 12.91
N GLN A 140 -11.55 7.91 12.81
CA GLN A 140 -10.97 8.97 13.66
C GLN A 140 -9.43 8.95 13.71
N ASP A 141 -8.81 8.47 12.64
CA ASP A 141 -7.37 8.23 12.57
C ASP A 141 -6.58 9.47 12.16
N ASP A 142 -6.41 10.39 13.10
CA ASP A 142 -6.14 11.77 12.71
C ASP A 142 -4.77 11.99 12.03
N LEU A 143 -3.75 11.20 12.40
CA LEU A 143 -2.40 11.22 11.81
C LEU A 143 -2.18 10.12 10.75
N TYR A 144 -3.23 9.38 10.37
CA TYR A 144 -3.18 8.26 9.40
C TYR A 144 -2.32 7.05 9.81
N LEU A 145 -1.75 7.04 11.01
CA LEU A 145 -0.83 5.97 11.44
C LEU A 145 -1.51 4.59 11.49
N PHE A 146 -2.78 4.55 11.89
CA PHE A 146 -3.54 3.31 11.90
C PHE A 146 -3.89 2.87 10.47
N SER A 147 -4.37 3.78 9.64
CA SER A 147 -4.79 3.51 8.27
C SER A 147 -3.65 3.05 7.40
N PHE A 148 -2.45 3.64 7.56
CA PHE A 148 -1.24 3.15 6.90
C PHE A 148 -0.95 1.68 7.22
N GLY A 149 -1.06 1.26 8.49
CA GLY A 149 -0.89 -0.17 8.82
C GLY A 149 -1.95 -1.05 8.15
N TRP A 150 -3.21 -0.60 8.10
CA TRP A 150 -4.27 -1.35 7.45
C TRP A 150 -4.14 -1.42 5.92
N THR A 151 -3.69 -0.35 5.26
CA THR A 151 -3.41 -0.40 3.83
C THR A 151 -2.26 -1.36 3.53
N LEU A 152 -1.20 -1.37 4.34
CA LEU A 152 -0.17 -2.42 4.27
C LEU A 152 -0.83 -3.80 4.35
N PHE A 153 -1.62 -4.07 5.39
CA PHE A 153 -2.29 -5.36 5.59
C PHE A 153 -3.11 -5.82 4.38
N TRP A 154 -3.92 -4.95 3.75
CA TRP A 154 -4.79 -5.34 2.63
C TRP A 154 -4.04 -5.78 1.37
N GLY A 155 -2.81 -5.30 1.16
CA GLY A 155 -2.00 -5.65 0.00
C GLY A 155 -1.70 -7.15 -0.11
N ALA A 156 -1.30 -7.76 1.00
CA ALA A 156 -0.85 -9.15 1.04
C ALA A 156 -1.94 -10.21 0.73
N PRO A 157 -3.11 -10.23 1.40
CA PRO A 157 -4.12 -11.26 1.15
C PRO A 157 -4.70 -11.18 -0.26
N LEU A 158 -4.79 -9.99 -0.85
CA LEU A 158 -5.39 -9.78 -2.17
C LEU A 158 -4.48 -10.18 -3.33
N ALA A 159 -3.17 -10.34 -3.10
CA ALA A 159 -2.25 -10.82 -4.12
C ALA A 159 -2.32 -12.33 -4.37
N ILE A 160 -2.72 -13.11 -3.35
CA ILE A 160 -2.89 -14.56 -3.45
C ILE A 160 -3.92 -14.94 -4.52
N PRO A 161 -5.20 -14.49 -4.44
CA PRO A 161 -6.20 -14.84 -5.45
C PRO A 161 -5.84 -14.33 -6.85
N MET A 162 -5.15 -13.18 -6.95
CA MET A 162 -4.64 -12.67 -8.23
C MET A 162 -3.64 -13.65 -8.86
N MET A 163 -2.63 -14.11 -8.10
CA MET A 163 -1.65 -15.09 -8.59
C MET A 163 -2.30 -16.43 -8.93
N LEU A 164 -3.19 -16.94 -8.07
CA LEU A 164 -3.88 -18.21 -8.29
C LEU A 164 -4.74 -18.17 -9.56
N ARG A 165 -5.46 -17.06 -9.80
CA ARG A 165 -6.24 -16.87 -11.04
C ARG A 165 -5.35 -16.87 -12.29
N ARG A 166 -4.16 -16.27 -12.21
CA ARG A 166 -3.20 -16.24 -13.32
C ARG A 166 -2.49 -17.58 -13.56
N GLY A 167 -2.51 -18.49 -12.57
CA GLY A 167 -1.73 -19.73 -12.61
C GLY A 167 -0.21 -19.50 -12.76
N SER A 168 0.29 -18.29 -12.49
CA SER A 168 1.68 -17.91 -12.74
C SER A 168 2.14 -16.79 -11.81
N THR A 169 3.45 -16.58 -11.77
CA THR A 169 4.10 -15.50 -10.99
C THR A 169 4.12 -14.15 -11.72
N SER A 170 3.26 -13.96 -12.74
CA SER A 170 3.25 -12.73 -13.53
C SER A 170 2.94 -11.50 -12.67
N GLY A 171 3.86 -10.54 -12.72
CA GLY A 171 3.83 -9.29 -11.96
C GLY A 171 4.28 -9.43 -10.49
N GLN A 172 4.88 -10.57 -10.10
CA GLN A 172 5.22 -10.89 -8.71
C GLN A 172 6.65 -11.45 -8.62
N SER A 173 7.37 -11.16 -7.53
CA SER A 173 8.66 -11.79 -7.25
C SER A 173 8.91 -12.01 -5.76
N ARG A 174 9.87 -12.89 -5.43
CA ARG A 174 10.25 -13.15 -4.04
C ARG A 174 10.79 -11.88 -3.36
N TRP A 175 11.60 -11.11 -4.08
CA TRP A 175 12.20 -9.88 -3.54
C TRP A 175 11.13 -8.85 -3.15
N MET A 176 10.08 -8.76 -3.95
CA MET A 176 8.93 -7.92 -3.66
C MET A 176 8.32 -8.25 -2.29
N TRP A 177 8.00 -9.52 -2.04
CA TRP A 177 7.38 -9.93 -0.77
C TRP A 177 8.32 -9.91 0.43
N ILE A 178 9.62 -10.16 0.24
CA ILE A 178 10.62 -9.97 1.30
C ILE A 178 10.68 -8.48 1.69
N SER A 179 10.70 -7.58 0.70
CA SER A 179 10.69 -6.13 0.94
C SER A 179 9.41 -5.72 1.67
N TYR A 180 8.25 -6.25 1.28
CA TYR A 180 6.99 -6.01 1.98
C TYR A 180 7.05 -6.44 3.45
N MET A 181 7.57 -7.64 3.75
CA MET A 181 7.68 -8.13 5.13
C MET A 181 8.57 -7.24 5.99
N LEU A 182 9.72 -6.83 5.45
CA LEU A 182 10.65 -5.94 6.16
C LEU A 182 10.02 -4.56 6.36
N MET A 183 9.41 -3.97 5.33
CA MET A 183 8.63 -2.74 5.43
C MET A 183 7.61 -2.81 6.56
N ALA A 184 6.80 -3.87 6.61
CA ALA A 184 5.77 -4.05 7.65
C ALA A 184 6.38 -4.16 9.05
N VAL A 185 7.43 -4.97 9.24
CA VAL A 185 8.09 -5.10 10.55
C VAL A 185 8.66 -3.76 11.03
N PHE A 186 9.36 -3.04 10.16
CA PHE A 186 9.97 -1.75 10.53
C PHE A 186 8.92 -0.67 10.78
N TYR A 187 7.81 -0.66 10.03
CA TYR A 187 6.69 0.26 10.28
C TYR A 187 5.98 -0.02 11.62
N TRP A 188 5.71 -1.29 11.94
CA TRP A 188 5.12 -1.67 13.22
C TRP A 188 6.06 -1.36 14.39
N ALA A 189 7.35 -1.63 14.22
CA ALA A 189 8.34 -1.28 15.22
C ALA A 189 8.38 0.25 15.43
N ALA A 190 8.35 1.05 14.36
CA ALA A 190 8.32 2.51 14.46
C ALA A 190 7.09 3.01 15.22
N THR A 191 5.90 2.57 14.83
CA THR A 191 4.63 2.99 15.45
C THR A 191 4.55 2.59 16.93
N ALA A 192 5.14 1.46 17.34
CA ALA A 192 5.24 1.08 18.74
C ALA A 192 6.02 2.09 19.61
N TRP A 193 6.92 2.90 19.03
CA TRP A 193 7.59 4.00 19.73
C TRP A 193 6.78 5.30 19.72
N MET A 194 5.80 5.45 18.82
CA MET A 194 5.01 6.67 18.66
C MET A 194 3.87 6.75 19.68
N ASP A 195 3.16 5.65 19.97
CA ASP A 195 2.04 5.69 20.92
C ASP A 195 1.81 4.32 21.60
N PRO A 196 1.40 4.28 22.89
CA PRO A 196 1.07 3.04 23.59
C PRO A 196 0.01 2.18 22.89
N TYR A 197 -0.92 2.80 22.15
CA TYR A 197 -1.93 2.10 21.36
C TYR A 197 -1.30 1.06 20.40
N PHE A 198 -0.17 1.40 19.78
CA PHE A 198 0.56 0.53 18.84
C PHE A 198 1.38 -0.56 19.54
N ARG A 199 1.30 -0.68 20.86
CA ARG A 199 1.81 -1.84 21.62
C ARG A 199 0.72 -2.85 21.97
N SER A 200 -0.53 -2.56 21.60
CA SER A 200 -1.65 -3.45 21.87
C SER A 200 -1.54 -4.79 21.13
N ALA A 201 -2.05 -5.86 21.76
CA ALA A 201 -2.08 -7.19 21.15
C ALA A 201 -2.83 -7.21 19.80
N GLY A 202 -3.87 -6.40 19.67
CA GLY A 202 -4.62 -6.25 18.41
C GLY A 202 -3.74 -5.73 17.27
N TRP A 203 -2.95 -4.67 17.53
CA TRP A 203 -2.05 -4.11 16.51
C TRP A 203 -1.00 -5.13 16.04
N TRP A 204 -0.38 -5.85 16.97
CA TRP A 204 0.60 -6.90 16.65
C TRP A 204 0.00 -8.12 15.98
N THR A 205 -1.27 -8.43 16.25
CA THR A 205 -2.02 -9.47 15.55
C THR A 205 -2.20 -9.11 14.07
N VAL A 206 -2.48 -7.85 13.75
CA VAL A 206 -2.55 -7.39 12.34
C VAL A 206 -1.21 -7.58 11.64
N LEU A 207 -0.07 -7.26 12.30
CA LEU A 207 1.25 -7.55 11.74
C LEU A 207 1.45 -9.05 11.49
N ALA A 208 1.15 -9.89 12.49
CA ALA A 208 1.32 -11.34 12.37
C ALA A 208 0.51 -11.89 11.18
N LEU A 209 -0.72 -11.42 10.99
CA LEU A 209 -1.54 -11.79 9.83
C LEU A 209 -0.94 -11.26 8.51
N ALA A 210 -0.49 -10.00 8.47
CA ALA A 210 0.17 -9.43 7.29
C ALA A 210 1.41 -10.24 6.87
N LEU A 211 2.24 -10.64 7.84
CA LEU A 211 3.42 -11.49 7.60
C LEU A 211 3.02 -12.92 7.19
N GLY A 212 1.96 -13.48 7.78
CA GLY A 212 1.40 -14.77 7.37
C GLY A 212 0.94 -14.78 5.91
N PHE A 213 0.22 -13.74 5.48
CA PHE A 213 -0.19 -13.60 4.08
C PHE A 213 1.02 -13.34 3.16
N ALA A 214 2.02 -12.56 3.56
CA ALA A 214 3.23 -12.38 2.78
C ALA A 214 4.01 -13.70 2.60
N ALA A 215 4.10 -14.52 3.66
CA ALA A 215 4.67 -15.85 3.59
C ALA A 215 3.87 -16.78 2.67
N ALA A 216 2.54 -16.69 2.69
CA ALA A 216 1.68 -17.42 1.75
C ALA A 216 1.91 -16.96 0.30
N ASN A 217 2.11 -15.67 0.03
CA ASN A 217 2.49 -15.18 -1.29
C ASN A 217 3.84 -15.75 -1.75
N LEU A 218 4.84 -15.80 -0.86
CA LEU A 218 6.13 -16.45 -1.14
C LEU A 218 5.97 -17.95 -1.46
N TRP A 219 5.10 -18.64 -0.72
CA TRP A 219 4.76 -20.04 -1.01
C TRP A 219 4.09 -20.21 -2.38
N CYS A 220 3.13 -19.34 -2.74
CA CYS A 220 2.51 -19.34 -4.07
C CYS A 220 3.58 -19.12 -5.16
N ILE A 221 4.50 -18.17 -4.98
CA ILE A 221 5.58 -17.91 -5.94
C ILE A 221 6.52 -19.12 -6.09
N ALA A 222 6.71 -19.91 -5.04
CA ALA A 222 7.52 -21.13 -5.11
C ALA A 222 6.80 -22.30 -5.82
N ARG A 223 5.47 -22.26 -5.93
CA ARG A 223 4.65 -23.35 -6.48
C ARG A 223 4.08 -23.08 -7.87
N LEU A 224 3.83 -21.82 -8.20
CA LEU A 224 3.25 -21.42 -9.48
C LEU A 224 4.29 -21.40 -10.59
N ALA A 225 3.83 -21.58 -11.83
CA ALA A 225 4.69 -21.54 -12.99
C ALA A 225 5.37 -20.16 -13.13
N PRO A 226 6.65 -20.12 -13.58
CA PRO A 226 7.26 -18.87 -13.97
C PRO A 226 6.50 -18.22 -15.14
N VAL A 227 6.68 -16.92 -15.31
CA VAL A 227 5.97 -16.12 -16.33
C VAL A 227 6.05 -16.79 -17.71
N GLN A 228 4.88 -17.13 -18.26
CA GLN A 228 4.77 -17.52 -19.66
C GLN A 228 4.93 -16.26 -20.51
N THR A 229 6.02 -16.15 -21.24
CA THR A 229 6.39 -14.97 -22.05
C THR A 229 5.52 -14.72 -23.28
N ALA A 230 4.32 -15.28 -23.37
CA ALA A 230 3.40 -15.03 -24.49
C ALA A 230 1.94 -15.21 -24.07
N MET A 231 1.21 -14.10 -23.87
CA MET A 231 -0.19 -14.11 -24.28
C MET A 231 -0.20 -13.68 -25.75
N PRO A 232 -0.63 -14.55 -26.69
CA PRO A 232 -0.87 -14.13 -28.06
C PRO A 232 -1.93 -13.04 -28.05
N ARG A 233 -1.65 -11.95 -28.79
CA ARG A 233 -2.58 -10.84 -29.01
C ARG A 233 -3.75 -11.28 -29.87
#